data_AF-A0A0Q5P677-F1
#
_entry.id   AF-A0A0Q5P677-F1
#
_cell.length_a   1.000
_cell.length_b   1.000
_cell.length_c   1.000
_cell.angle_alpha   90.00
_cell.angle_beta   90.00
_cell.angle_gamma   90.00
#
_symmetry.space_group_name_H-M   'P 1'
#
loop_
_entity.id
_entity.type
_entity.pdbx_description
1 polymer ?
#
loop_
_entity_poly.entity_id
_entity_poly.type
_entity_poly.pdbx_seq_one_letter_code
_entity_poly.pdbx_strand_id
1 'polypeptide(L)'
;MHAFGFTITNVVERCEPVLSDQPVWCRILNRLLDPGTSLGLRIVASVETAAGPTASAHIELRILAEGEAEHLMWAVDGRPSSNIRVDRADGVHTSAACMVNRIPEVIAAPPLRRV
;
A
#
# COMPACT_ATOMS: atom_id res chain seq x y z
N MET A 1 9.52 3.47 -9.75
CA MET A 1 10.86 3.55 -10.37
C MET A 1 10.88 4.27 -11.71
N HIS A 2 9.96 3.99 -12.65
CA HIS A 2 9.92 4.67 -13.95
C HIS A 2 9.90 6.21 -13.87
N ALA A 3 9.11 6.78 -12.95
CA ALA A 3 9.07 8.24 -12.73
C ALA A 3 10.42 8.86 -12.31
N PHE A 4 11.32 8.06 -11.72
CA PHE A 4 12.68 8.46 -11.37
C PHE A 4 13.71 8.13 -12.47
N GLY A 5 13.28 7.53 -13.58
CA GLY A 5 14.18 7.11 -14.65
C GLY A 5 15.10 5.93 -14.29
N PHE A 6 14.81 5.19 -13.22
CA PHE A 6 15.64 4.06 -12.80
C PHE A 6 15.28 2.76 -13.53
N THR A 7 16.30 2.04 -13.98
CA THR A 7 16.19 0.69 -14.52
C THR A 7 16.15 -0.31 -13.39
N ILE A 8 15.05 -1.04 -13.27
CA ILE A 8 14.88 -2.13 -12.31
C ILE A 8 15.73 -3.32 -12.75
N THR A 9 16.49 -3.90 -11.82
CA THR A 9 17.31 -5.10 -12.04
C THR A 9 16.71 -6.33 -11.39
N ASN A 10 16.05 -6.16 -10.25
CA ASN A 10 15.44 -7.26 -9.50
C ASN A 10 14.20 -6.78 -8.75
N VAL A 11 13.22 -7.68 -8.64
CA VAL A 11 12.03 -7.51 -7.79
C VAL A 11 11.81 -8.82 -7.06
N VAL A 12 11.77 -8.76 -5.72
CA VAL A 12 11.41 -9.90 -4.88
C VAL A 12 10.13 -9.55 -4.14
N GLU A 13 9.15 -10.43 -4.18
CA GLU A 13 7.89 -10.28 -3.47
C GLU A 13 7.60 -11.54 -2.66
N ARG A 14 7.09 -11.33 -1.45
CA ARG A 14 6.43 -12.38 -0.67
C ARG A 14 5.11 -11.88 -0.13
N CYS A 15 4.15 -12.81 -0.09
CA CYS A 15 2.82 -12.60 0.45
C CYS A 15 2.65 -13.50 1.67
N GLU A 16 2.25 -12.94 2.80
CA GLU A 16 2.07 -13.66 4.07
C GLU A 16 0.74 -13.27 4.73
N PRO A 17 0.05 -14.21 5.43
CA PRO A 17 -1.16 -13.88 6.15
C PRO A 17 -0.84 -12.98 7.35
N VAL A 18 -1.73 -12.04 7.66
CA VAL A 18 -1.63 -11.29 8.93
C VAL A 18 -2.44 -12.02 9.99
N LEU A 19 -1.77 -12.41 11.07
CA LEU A 19 -2.35 -13.16 12.17
C LEU A 19 -2.40 -12.30 13.43
N SER A 20 -3.38 -12.59 14.29
CA SER A 20 -3.50 -12.07 15.65
C SER A 20 -3.54 -13.22 16.64
N ASP A 21 -2.94 -13.03 17.80
CA ASP A 21 -3.03 -13.92 18.96
C ASP A 21 -4.28 -13.65 19.82
N GLN A 22 -4.98 -12.54 19.56
CA GLN A 22 -6.23 -12.17 20.19
C GLN A 22 -7.41 -12.29 19.21
N PRO A 23 -8.65 -12.54 19.70
CA PRO A 23 -9.83 -12.49 18.86
C PRO A 23 -10.03 -11.09 18.25
N VAL A 24 -10.43 -11.03 16.98
CA VAL A 24 -10.67 -9.75 16.27
C VAL A 24 -12.08 -9.71 15.71
N TRP A 25 -12.79 -8.60 15.96
CA TRP A 25 -14.13 -8.40 15.42
C TRP A 25 -14.08 -8.10 13.92
N CYS A 26 -14.71 -8.96 13.11
CA CYS A 26 -14.87 -8.74 11.68
C CYS A 26 -16.27 -8.17 11.40
N ARG A 27 -16.34 -6.86 11.14
CA ARG A 27 -17.59 -6.17 10.81
C ARG A 27 -18.28 -6.74 9.56
N ILE A 28 -17.52 -7.12 8.54
CA ILE A 28 -18.07 -7.61 7.25
C ILE A 28 -18.77 -8.98 7.44
N LEU A 29 -18.18 -9.86 8.26
CA LEU A 29 -18.73 -11.17 8.55
C LEU A 29 -19.65 -11.18 9.78
N ASN A 30 -19.79 -10.03 10.45
CA ASN A 30 -20.56 -9.84 11.67
C ASN A 30 -20.26 -10.90 12.77
N ARG A 31 -18.97 -11.18 12.99
CA ARG A 31 -18.52 -12.16 14.00
C ARG A 31 -17.10 -11.87 14.49
N LEU A 32 -16.74 -12.48 15.62
CA LEU A 32 -15.35 -12.59 16.07
C LEU A 32 -14.60 -13.64 15.22
N LEU A 33 -13.35 -13.34 14.91
CA LEU A 33 -12.39 -14.28 14.34
C LEU A 33 -11.50 -14.81 15.46
N ASP A 34 -11.30 -16.12 15.50
CA ASP A 34 -10.46 -16.77 16.52
C ASP A 34 -8.97 -16.45 16.33
N PRO A 35 -8.16 -16.46 17.41
CA PRO A 35 -6.71 -16.36 17.30
C PRO A 35 -6.11 -17.31 16.27
N GLY A 36 -5.13 -16.84 15.50
CA GLY A 36 -4.52 -17.60 14.41
C GLY A 36 -5.35 -17.66 13.12
N THR A 37 -6.58 -17.14 13.11
CA THR A 37 -7.32 -16.89 11.87
C THR A 37 -6.68 -15.73 11.12
N SER A 38 -6.52 -15.87 9.81
CA SER A 38 -6.01 -14.78 8.97
C SER A 38 -6.96 -13.58 8.98
N LEU A 39 -6.41 -12.42 9.27
CA LEU A 39 -7.09 -11.12 9.23
C LEU A 39 -6.98 -10.45 7.86
N GLY A 40 -6.14 -10.97 6.99
CA GLY A 40 -5.83 -10.38 5.69
C GLY A 40 -4.44 -10.76 5.19
N LEU A 41 -3.90 -9.91 4.33
CA LEU A 41 -2.67 -10.14 3.60
C LEU A 41 -1.63 -9.07 3.93
N ARG A 42 -0.38 -9.47 4.11
CA ARG A 42 0.78 -8.59 4.04
C ARG A 42 1.59 -8.92 2.80
N ILE A 43 1.92 -7.90 2.04
CA ILE A 43 2.81 -7.95 0.89
C ILE A 43 4.11 -7.27 1.29
N VAL A 44 5.22 -8.00 1.20
CA VAL A 44 6.56 -7.46 1.40
C VAL A 44 7.30 -7.57 0.08
N ALA A 45 7.61 -6.42 -0.51
CA ALA A 45 8.31 -6.34 -1.78
C ALA A 45 9.61 -5.55 -1.65
N SER A 46 10.65 -5.97 -2.36
CA SER A 46 11.89 -5.22 -2.54
C SER A 46 12.22 -5.07 -4.02
N VAL A 47 12.80 -3.92 -4.36
CA VAL A 47 13.20 -3.57 -5.71
C VAL A 47 14.65 -3.10 -5.69
N GLU A 48 15.45 -3.64 -6.58
CA GLU A 48 16.81 -3.20 -6.85
C GLU A 48 16.87 -2.50 -8.21
N THR A 49 17.75 -1.51 -8.33
CA THR A 49 17.95 -0.78 -9.57
C THR A 49 19.42 -0.76 -9.98
N ALA A 50 19.67 -0.68 -11.29
CA ALA A 50 21.03 -0.63 -11.84
C ALA A 50 21.83 0.60 -11.38
N ALA A 51 21.14 1.69 -11.02
CA ALA A 51 21.76 2.94 -10.60
C ALA A 51 22.15 2.97 -9.11
N GLY A 52 21.76 1.94 -8.33
CA GLY A 52 22.07 1.85 -6.90
C GLY A 52 20.87 2.00 -5.96
N PRO A 53 19.95 2.98 -6.13
CA PRO A 53 18.80 3.13 -5.25
C PRO A 53 17.94 1.86 -5.19
N THR A 54 17.53 1.49 -3.98
CA THR A 54 16.61 0.38 -3.72
C THR A 54 15.31 0.90 -3.12
N ALA A 55 14.27 0.08 -3.17
CA ALA A 55 13.01 0.39 -2.47
C ALA A 55 12.45 -0.87 -1.83
N SER A 56 11.76 -0.70 -0.71
CA SER A 56 10.98 -1.75 -0.06
C SER A 56 9.58 -1.25 0.23
N ALA A 57 8.60 -2.12 0.06
CA ALA A 57 7.20 -1.86 0.40
C ALA A 57 6.71 -2.93 1.37
N HIS A 58 6.03 -2.48 2.44
CA HIS A 58 5.34 -3.32 3.40
C HIS A 58 3.89 -2.87 3.40
N ILE A 59 3.01 -3.66 2.78
CA ILE A 59 1.62 -3.29 2.55
C ILE A 59 0.75 -4.31 3.27
N GLU A 60 -0.06 -3.85 4.22
CA GLU A 60 -1.05 -4.68 4.90
C GLU A 60 -2.46 -4.35 4.43
N LEU A 61 -3.17 -5.37 3.96
CA LEU A 61 -4.57 -5.34 3.57
C LEU A 61 -5.31 -6.27 4.53
N ARG A 62 -5.73 -5.73 5.66
CA ARG A 62 -6.29 -6.52 6.76
C ARG A 62 -7.37 -5.79 7.54
N ILE A 63 -8.06 -6.56 8.38
CA ILE A 63 -8.91 -6.01 9.44
C ILE A 63 -8.01 -5.31 10.48
N LEU A 64 -8.37 -4.08 10.81
CA LEU A 64 -7.73 -3.30 11.88
C LEU A 64 -8.39 -3.64 13.21
N ALA A 65 -7.57 -3.86 14.24
CA ALA A 65 -8.02 -4.07 15.61
C ALA A 65 -8.51 -2.75 16.23
N GLU A 66 -9.15 -2.84 17.39
CA GLU A 66 -9.58 -1.65 18.13
C GLU A 66 -8.38 -0.75 18.47
N GLY A 67 -8.51 0.55 18.21
CA GLY A 67 -7.44 1.53 18.42
C GLY A 67 -6.41 1.63 17.28
N GLU A 68 -6.44 0.73 16.29
CA GLU A 68 -5.61 0.86 15.10
C GLU A 68 -6.25 1.81 14.07
N ALA A 69 -5.41 2.67 13.48
CA ALA A 69 -5.81 3.57 12.41
C ALA A 69 -5.04 3.25 11.13
N GLU A 70 -5.75 3.27 9.99
CA GLU A 70 -5.13 3.16 8.68
C GLU A 70 -4.16 4.33 8.48
N HIS A 71 -2.99 4.05 7.94
CA HIS A 71 -2.00 5.06 7.64
C HIS A 71 -1.08 4.63 6.50
N LEU A 72 -0.41 5.62 5.91
CA LEU A 72 0.62 5.44 4.90
C LEU A 72 1.91 6.11 5.40
N MET A 73 3.02 5.38 5.32
CA MET A 73 4.35 5.88 5.66
C MET A 73 5.26 5.79 4.45
N TRP A 74 6.03 6.85 4.21
CA TRP A 74 7.15 6.84 3.29
C TRP A 74 8.38 7.33 4.01
N ALA A 75 9.47 6.58 3.87
CA ALA A 75 10.80 6.97 4.34
C ALA A 75 11.75 6.96 3.15
N VAL A 76 12.51 8.03 2.98
CA VAL A 76 13.57 8.14 1.98
C VAL A 76 14.87 8.31 2.73
N ASP A 77 15.71 7.28 2.65
CA ASP A 77 17.09 7.36 3.12
C ASP A 77 17.97 8.03 2.05
N GLY A 78 18.70 9.05 2.46
CA GLY A 78 19.38 9.97 1.55
C GLY A 78 19.91 11.18 2.29
N ARG A 79 20.26 12.23 1.55
CA ARG A 79 20.76 13.49 2.12
C ARG A 79 19.97 14.67 1.55
N PRO A 80 19.06 15.28 2.33
CA PRO A 80 18.63 14.88 3.68
C PRO A 80 17.73 13.63 3.66
N SER A 81 17.74 12.87 4.75
CA SER A 81 16.74 11.84 5.00
C SER A 81 15.37 12.48 5.25
N SER A 82 14.30 11.90 4.72
CA SER A 82 12.94 12.45 4.84
C SER A 82 11.91 11.38 5.19
N ASN A 83 10.96 11.71 6.06
CA ASN A 83 9.85 10.84 6.44
C ASN A 83 8.52 11.56 6.27
N ILE A 84 7.52 10.88 5.72
CA ILE A 84 6.16 11.37 5.55
C ILE A 84 5.19 10.34 6.12
N ARG A 85 4.29 10.81 7.00
CA ARG A 85 3.16 10.04 7.52
C ARG A 85 1.86 10.68 7.06
N VAL A 86 0.93 9.84 6.59
CA VAL A 86 -0.44 10.25 6.30
C VAL A 86 -1.38 9.31 7.05
N ASP A 87 -2.08 9.83 8.05
CA ASP A 87 -3.15 9.09 8.72
C ASP A 87 -4.41 9.12 7.84
N ARG A 88 -4.93 7.95 7.49
CA ARG A 88 -6.05 7.78 6.56
C ARG A 88 -7.34 7.52 7.34
N ALA A 89 -7.86 8.54 7.99
CA ALA A 89 -9.11 8.45 8.74
C ALA A 89 -10.31 8.00 7.86
N ASP A 90 -10.25 8.28 6.55
CA ASP A 90 -11.28 7.88 5.60
C ASP A 90 -10.69 7.36 4.26
N GLY A 91 -9.99 6.23 4.35
CA GLY A 91 -9.29 5.63 3.20
C GLY A 91 -10.21 5.24 2.05
N VAL A 92 -11.44 4.79 2.34
CA VAL A 92 -12.41 4.37 1.32
C VAL A 92 -12.86 5.56 0.48
N HIS A 93 -13.30 6.65 1.11
CA HIS A 93 -13.74 7.84 0.36
C HIS A 93 -12.57 8.55 -0.31
N THR A 94 -11.37 8.54 0.30
CA THR A 94 -10.17 9.08 -0.35
C THR A 94 -9.89 8.37 -1.67
N SER A 95 -9.99 7.04 -1.69
CA SER A 95 -9.77 6.24 -2.90
C SER A 95 -10.82 6.55 -3.98
N ALA A 96 -12.09 6.67 -3.59
CA ALA A 96 -13.18 7.07 -4.50
C ALA A 96 -12.98 8.49 -5.05
N ALA A 97 -12.62 9.44 -4.19
CA ALA A 97 -12.37 10.83 -4.57
C ALA A 97 -11.21 10.96 -5.55
N CYS A 98 -10.10 10.22 -5.36
CA CYS A 98 -9.00 10.20 -6.31
C CYS A 98 -9.45 9.78 -7.71
N MET A 99 -10.29 8.74 -7.82
CA MET A 99 -10.82 8.30 -9.11
C MET A 99 -11.71 9.37 -9.75
N VAL A 100 -12.67 9.93 -9.00
CA VAL A 100 -13.60 10.95 -9.50
C VAL A 100 -12.87 12.22 -9.93
N ASN A 101 -11.92 12.69 -9.11
CA ASN A 101 -11.17 13.91 -9.38
C ASN A 101 -10.26 13.79 -10.60
N ARG A 102 -9.85 12.56 -10.98
CA ARG A 102 -9.03 12.30 -12.17
C ARG A 102 -9.84 12.27 -13.47
N ILE A 103 -11.19 12.22 -13.42
CA ILE A 103 -12.04 12.10 -14.62
C ILE A 103 -11.74 13.16 -15.69
N PRO A 104 -11.65 14.48 -15.37
CA PRO A 104 -11.38 15.49 -16.38
C PRO A 104 -10.05 15.28 -17.09
N GLU A 105 -9.03 14.86 -16.34
CA GLU A 105 -7.68 14.64 -16.86
C GLU A 105 -7.60 13.38 -17.74
N VAL A 106 -8.36 12.33 -17.40
CA VAL A 106 -8.48 11.13 -18.24
C VAL A 106 -9.18 11.45 -19.56
N ILE A 107 -10.24 12.26 -19.54
CA ILE A 107 -10.95 12.69 -20.76
C ILE A 107 -10.05 13.54 -21.66
N ALA A 108 -9.23 14.41 -21.07
CA ALA A 108 -8.29 15.27 -21.79
C ALA A 108 -7.00 14.57 -22.23
N ALA A 109 -6.75 13.34 -21.76
CA ALA A 109 -5.53 12.62 -22.06
C ALA A 109 -5.43 12.29 -23.56
N PRO A 110 -4.22 12.24 -24.15
CA PRO A 110 -4.03 11.73 -25.50
C PRO A 110 -4.63 10.32 -25.63
N PRO A 111 -5.18 9.97 -26.80
CA PRO A 111 -5.66 8.62 -27.03
C PRO A 111 -4.52 7.63 -26.79
N LEU A 112 -4.85 6.48 -26.20
CA LEU A 112 -3.91 5.38 -26.03
C LEU A 112 -3.24 5.10 -27.38
N ARG A 113 -1.91 5.15 -27.43
CA ARG A 113 -1.17 4.61 -28.57
C ARG A 113 -1.57 3.14 -28.68
N ARG A 114 -2.26 2.78 -29.77
CA ARG A 114 -2.37 1.39 -30.17
C ARG A 114 -0.94 0.91 -30.42
N VAL A 115 -0.52 -0.08 -29.63
CA VAL A 115 0.68 -0.87 -29.89
C VAL A 115 0.43 -1.71 -31.13
#